data_AF-A0A285QWE5-F1
#
_entry.id   AF-A0A285QWE5-F1
#
_cell.length_a   1.000
_cell.length_b   1.000
_cell.length_c   1.000
_cell.angle_alpha   90.00
_cell.angle_beta   90.00
_cell.angle_gamma   90.00
#
_symmetry.space_group_name_H-M   'P 1'
#
loop_
_entity.id
_entity.type
_entity.pdbx_description
1 polymer ?
#
loop_
_entity_poly.entity_id
_entity_poly.type
_entity_poly.pdbx_seq_one_letter_code
_entity_poly.pdbx_strand_id
1 'polypeptide(L)'
;MAAVARGDQDALAELYPTLAPAVYGIALRTLRNPALAEEVTQEVLLEVWRTAAGYRPDRGAVLPWVLTIAHRRAVDRVRATRAAHDREVRVALREQPESTPSRWTRWRPGSPAAPCRSGCWARPSRPGRCWTPCAGSAPAP
;
A
#
# COMPACT_ATOMS: atom_id res chain seq x y z
N MET A 1 32.40 18.57 -0.23
CA MET A 1 32.56 17.10 -0.09
C MET A 1 33.79 16.69 0.69
N ALA A 2 35.01 17.15 0.38
CA ALA A 2 36.20 16.76 1.16
C ALA A 2 36.12 17.14 2.65
N ALA A 3 35.57 18.31 2.98
CA ALA A 3 35.30 18.72 4.36
C ALA A 3 34.21 17.87 5.02
N VAL A 4 33.08 17.67 4.34
CA VAL A 4 31.99 16.76 4.77
C VAL A 4 32.53 15.35 5.07
N ALA A 5 33.43 14.82 4.25
CA ALA A 5 34.05 13.51 4.46
C ALA A 5 34.91 13.43 5.73
N ARG A 6 35.38 14.57 6.25
CA ARG A 6 36.10 14.68 7.53
C ARG A 6 35.17 14.97 8.71
N GLY A 7 33.86 15.02 8.50
CA GLY A 7 32.87 15.30 9.54
C GLY A 7 32.62 16.80 9.77
N ASP A 8 32.93 17.66 8.80
CA ASP A 8 32.58 19.08 8.86
C ASP A 8 31.08 19.29 8.62
N GLN A 9 30.36 19.65 9.69
CA GLN A 9 28.91 19.84 9.67
C GLN A 9 28.50 21.11 8.91
N ASP A 10 29.29 22.18 9.01
CA ASP A 10 29.00 23.45 8.33
C ASP A 10 29.12 23.28 6.82
N ALA A 11 30.13 22.53 6.37
CA ALA A 11 30.27 22.18 4.95
C ALA A 11 29.08 21.36 4.41
N LEU A 12 28.40 20.56 5.24
CA LEU A 12 27.16 19.88 4.82
C LEU A 12 25.98 20.86 4.85
N ALA A 13 25.91 21.73 5.86
CA ALA A 13 24.88 22.74 5.99
C ALA A 13 24.85 23.69 4.78
N GLU A 14 26.00 24.04 4.21
CA GLU A 14 26.09 24.83 2.96
C GLU A 14 25.48 24.12 1.75
N LEU A 15 25.60 22.78 1.68
CA LEU A 15 25.05 21.98 0.58
C LEU A 15 23.55 21.73 0.75
N TYR A 16 23.06 21.74 1.99
CA TYR A 16 21.69 21.37 2.34
C TYR A 16 20.62 22.13 1.54
N PRO A 17 20.66 23.48 1.38
CA PRO A 17 19.65 24.22 0.61
C PRO A 17 19.54 23.80 -0.86
N THR A 18 20.62 23.25 -1.42
CA THR A 18 20.63 22.76 -2.80
C THR A 18 20.20 21.30 -2.87
N LEU A 19 20.69 20.46 -1.95
CA LEU A 19 20.45 19.02 -1.98
C LEU A 19 19.03 18.67 -1.53
N ALA A 20 18.55 19.25 -0.43
CA ALA A 20 17.29 18.84 0.19
C ALA A 20 16.08 19.01 -0.74
N PRO A 21 15.87 20.16 -1.43
CA PRO A 21 14.73 20.32 -2.34
C PRO A 21 14.80 19.39 -3.55
N ALA A 22 16.01 19.15 -4.08
CA ALA A 22 16.20 18.29 -5.25
C ALA A 22 15.93 16.82 -4.93
N VAL A 23 16.42 16.34 -3.79
CA VAL A 23 16.16 15.00 -3.26
C VAL A 23 14.66 14.82 -2.98
N TYR A 24 14.06 15.77 -2.26
CA TYR A 24 12.62 15.75 -1.97
C TYR A 24 11.78 15.72 -3.24
N GLY A 25 12.12 16.52 -4.25
CA GLY A 25 11.40 16.52 -5.53
C GLY A 25 11.46 15.18 -6.28
N ILE A 26 12.58 14.46 -6.23
CA ILE A 26 12.67 13.09 -6.78
C ILE A 26 11.85 12.11 -5.95
N ALA A 27 12.00 12.14 -4.62
CA ALA A 27 11.29 11.25 -3.72
C ALA A 27 9.76 11.42 -3.85
N LEU A 28 9.28 12.66 -3.87
CA LEU A 28 7.86 12.99 -4.01
C LEU A 28 7.29 12.52 -5.36
N ARG A 29 8.00 12.72 -6.47
CA ARG A 29 7.56 12.24 -7.79
C ARG A 29 7.48 10.70 -7.85
N THR A 30 8.38 10.02 -7.14
CA THR A 30 8.47 8.56 -7.15
C THR A 30 7.44 7.92 -6.21
N LEU A 31 7.29 8.47 -5.00
CA LEU A 31 6.46 7.90 -3.94
C LEU A 31 5.02 8.41 -3.94
N ARG A 32 4.79 9.62 -4.49
CA ARG A 32 3.49 10.31 -4.48
C ARG A 32 2.87 10.42 -3.09
N ASN A 33 3.72 10.46 -2.06
CA ASN A 33 3.34 10.58 -0.65
C ASN A 33 4.32 11.56 0.02
N PRO A 34 3.84 12.73 0.51
CA PRO A 34 4.70 13.73 1.14
C PRO A 34 5.47 13.22 2.35
N ALA A 35 4.81 12.48 3.26
CA ALA A 35 5.43 11.97 4.48
C ALA A 35 6.57 10.98 4.17
N LEU A 36 6.34 10.04 3.24
CA LEU A 36 7.39 9.11 2.81
C LEU A 36 8.52 9.83 2.06
N ALA A 37 8.21 10.90 1.34
CA ALA A 37 9.22 11.69 0.63
C ALA A 37 10.13 12.47 1.60
N GLU A 38 9.58 13.03 2.68
CA GLU A 38 10.37 13.69 3.74
C GLU A 38 11.30 12.68 4.42
N GLU A 39 10.78 11.52 4.79
CA GLU A 39 11.57 10.46 5.42
C GLU A 39 12.72 9.99 4.53
N VAL A 40 12.45 9.70 3.25
CA VAL A 40 13.48 9.33 2.28
C VAL A 40 14.50 10.46 2.08
N THR A 41 14.06 11.72 2.12
CA THR A 41 14.99 12.86 2.00
C THR A 41 15.98 12.89 3.16
N GLN A 42 15.50 12.69 4.38
CA GLN A 42 16.35 12.63 5.58
C GLN A 42 17.31 11.43 5.50
N GLU A 43 16.81 10.24 5.14
CA GLU A 43 17.65 9.04 4.97
C GLU A 43 18.78 9.26 3.95
N VAL A 44 18.48 9.87 2.82
CA VAL A 44 19.45 10.16 1.75
C VAL A 44 20.51 11.14 2.23
N LEU A 45 20.14 12.22 2.91
CA LEU A 45 21.10 13.20 3.42
C LEU A 45 22.03 12.58 4.48
N LEU A 46 21.49 11.70 5.34
CA LEU A 46 22.29 10.91 6.29
C LEU A 46 23.20 9.90 5.58
N GLU A 47 22.76 9.31 4.47
CA GLU A 47 23.61 8.44 3.64
C GLU A 47 24.72 9.22 2.96
N VAL A 48 24.43 10.41 2.44
CA VAL A 48 25.44 11.32 1.86
C VAL A 48 26.51 11.68 2.89
N TRP A 49 26.12 12.01 4.12
CA TRP A 49 27.05 12.25 5.22
C TRP A 49 27.98 11.06 5.44
N ARG A 50 27.40 9.85 5.58
CA ARG A 50 28.14 8.61 5.87
C ARG A 50 29.04 8.17 4.71
N THR A 51 28.68 8.48 3.48
CA THR A 51 29.37 8.01 2.26
C THR A 51 30.17 9.10 1.56
N ALA A 52 30.27 10.31 2.15
CA ALA A 52 30.96 11.45 1.57
C ALA A 52 32.42 11.16 1.21
N ALA A 53 33.11 10.29 1.98
CA ALA A 53 34.48 9.86 1.70
C ALA A 53 34.62 9.05 0.39
N GLY A 54 33.53 8.41 -0.06
CA GLY A 54 33.48 7.67 -1.32
C GLY A 54 33.17 8.54 -2.54
N TYR A 55 32.84 9.83 -2.35
CA TYR A 55 32.58 10.74 -3.47
C TYR A 55 33.86 10.99 -4.27
N ARG A 56 33.75 10.84 -5.59
CA ARG A 56 34.85 10.99 -6.54
C ARG A 56 34.56 12.16 -7.48
N PRO A 57 35.22 13.33 -7.30
CA PRO A 57 34.96 14.50 -8.14
C PRO A 57 35.31 14.27 -9.62
N ASP A 58 36.20 13.32 -9.91
CA ASP A 58 36.54 12.87 -11.27
C ASP A 58 35.38 12.18 -12.01
N ARG A 59 34.35 11.70 -11.27
CA ARG A 59 33.21 10.97 -11.85
C ARG A 59 31.96 11.82 -12.06
N GLY A 60 32.03 13.12 -11.78
CA GLY A 60 30.93 14.07 -11.97
C GLY A 60 30.61 14.87 -10.73
N ALA A 61 29.64 15.77 -10.86
CA ALA A 61 29.23 16.69 -9.80
C ALA A 61 28.49 15.99 -8.64
N VAL A 62 28.48 16.64 -7.48
CA VAL A 62 27.85 16.16 -6.24
C VAL A 62 26.35 15.91 -6.43
N LEU A 63 25.63 16.86 -7.03
CA LEU A 63 24.18 16.79 -7.15
C LEU A 63 23.71 15.53 -7.90
N PRO A 64 24.18 15.22 -9.14
CA PRO A 64 23.84 13.97 -9.81
C PRO A 64 24.14 12.69 -9.01
N TRP A 65 25.26 12.67 -8.28
CA TRP A 65 25.60 11.56 -7.39
C TRP A 65 24.59 11.39 -6.26
N VAL A 66 24.19 12.48 -5.59
CA VAL A 66 23.14 12.48 -4.56
C VAL A 66 21.78 12.07 -5.14
N LEU A 67 21.41 12.57 -6.32
CA LEU A 67 20.14 12.22 -6.97
C LEU A 67 20.08 10.73 -7.34
N THR A 68 21.22 10.11 -7.63
CA THR A 68 21.31 8.66 -7.85
C THR A 68 21.01 7.88 -6.57
N ILE A 69 21.55 8.32 -5.42
CA ILE A 69 21.23 7.74 -4.11
C ILE A 69 19.73 7.92 -3.81
N ALA A 70 19.20 9.12 -4.02
CA ALA A 70 17.80 9.44 -3.79
C ALA A 70 16.85 8.56 -4.61
N HIS A 71 17.13 8.38 -5.90
CA HIS A 71 16.30 7.55 -6.77
C HIS A 71 16.31 6.08 -6.32
N ARG A 72 17.48 5.52 -6.00
CA ARG A 72 17.59 4.14 -5.49
C ARG A 72 16.78 3.96 -4.21
N ARG A 73 16.93 4.86 -3.24
CA ARG A 73 16.16 4.84 -1.98
C ARG A 73 14.66 4.94 -2.20
N ALA A 74 14.21 5.83 -3.07
CA ALA A 74 12.80 5.97 -3.38
C ALA A 74 12.23 4.69 -4.05
N VAL A 75 12.97 4.06 -4.96
CA VAL A 75 12.58 2.79 -5.58
C VAL A 75 12.53 1.66 -4.55
N ASP A 76 13.52 1.57 -3.66
CA ASP A 76 13.53 0.57 -2.59
C ASP A 76 12.34 0.75 -1.65
N ARG A 77 11.95 2.00 -1.35
CA ARG A 77 10.74 2.29 -0.59
C ARG A 77 9.48 1.84 -1.31
N VAL A 78 9.33 2.11 -2.61
CA VAL A 78 8.19 1.61 -3.41
C VAL A 78 8.11 0.08 -3.35
N ARG A 79 9.25 -0.60 -3.47
CA ARG A 79 9.31 -2.08 -3.39
C ARG A 79 8.89 -2.58 -2.01
N ALA A 80 9.35 -1.94 -0.94
CA ALA A 80 8.99 -2.28 0.42
C ALA A 80 7.49 -2.10 0.69
N THR A 81 6.90 -0.98 0.26
CA THR A 81 5.46 -0.71 0.41
C THR A 81 4.61 -1.72 -0.36
N ARG A 82 4.98 -2.05 -1.60
CA ARG A 82 4.28 -3.09 -2.39
C ARG A 82 4.37 -4.45 -1.72
N ALA A 83 5.56 -4.84 -1.26
CA ALA A 83 5.75 -6.11 -0.58
C ALA A 83 4.95 -6.20 0.73
N ALA A 84 4.79 -5.09 1.46
CA ALA A 84 3.92 -5.03 2.64
C ALA A 84 2.45 -5.24 2.28
N HIS A 85 1.95 -4.52 1.28
CA HIS A 85 0.59 -4.67 0.79
C HIS A 85 0.29 -6.10 0.30
N ASP A 86 1.20 -6.72 -0.47
CA ASP A 86 1.03 -8.09 -0.94
C ASP A 86 0.95 -9.11 0.21
N ARG A 87 1.69 -8.88 1.30
CA ARG A 87 1.61 -9.72 2.51
C ARG A 87 0.26 -9.53 3.20
N GLU A 88 -0.20 -8.30 3.37
CA GLU A 88 -1.51 -7.99 3.95
C GLU A 88 -2.64 -8.64 3.17
N VAL A 89 -2.63 -8.53 1.83
CA VAL A 89 -3.61 -9.18 0.95
C VAL A 89 -3.56 -10.70 1.13
N ARG A 90 -2.38 -11.31 1.16
CA ARG A 90 -2.24 -12.76 1.38
C ARG A 90 -2.77 -13.20 2.74
N VAL A 91 -2.53 -12.43 3.79
CA VAL A 91 -3.05 -12.69 5.14
C VAL A 91 -4.57 -12.54 5.13
N ALA A 92 -5.11 -11.46 4.59
CA ALA A 92 -6.55 -11.24 4.49
C ALA A 92 -7.27 -12.35 3.69
N LEU A 93 -6.64 -12.88 2.63
CA LEU A 93 -7.16 -14.02 1.87
C LEU A 93 -7.14 -15.33 2.67
N ARG A 94 -6.15 -15.54 3.54
CA ARG A 94 -6.08 -16.71 4.44
C ARG A 94 -7.05 -16.60 5.60
N GLU A 95 -7.24 -15.39 6.12
CA GLU A 95 -8.09 -15.07 7.26
C GLU A 95 -9.55 -14.87 6.86
N GLN A 96 -9.93 -15.04 5.60
CA GLN A 96 -11.34 -15.25 5.29
C GLN A 96 -11.77 -16.56 5.98
N PRO A 97 -12.56 -16.52 7.08
CA PRO A 97 -13.23 -17.73 7.50
C PRO A 97 -14.08 -18.17 6.31
N GLU A 98 -14.15 -19.48 6.09
CA GLU A 98 -15.06 -20.11 5.14
C GLU A 98 -16.48 -19.60 5.38
N SER A 99 -16.83 -18.46 4.78
CA SER A 99 -18.14 -17.84 4.81
C SER A 99 -18.84 -18.03 3.47
N THR A 100 -18.48 -19.11 2.78
CA THR A 100 -19.46 -19.81 1.98
C THR A 100 -20.16 -20.78 2.93
N PRO A 101 -21.42 -20.58 3.34
CA PRO A 101 -22.28 -21.73 3.45
C PRO A 101 -22.41 -22.30 2.03
N SER A 102 -21.42 -23.10 1.60
CA SER A 102 -21.53 -23.95 0.40
C SER A 102 -22.57 -25.06 0.62
N ARG A 103 -23.10 -25.16 1.85
CA ARG A 103 -24.36 -25.79 2.16
C ARG A 103 -25.55 -24.93 1.69
N TRP A 104 -25.61 -24.59 0.41
CA TRP A 104 -26.93 -24.68 -0.24
C TRP A 104 -27.21 -26.17 -0.36
N THR A 105 -27.82 -26.78 0.65
CA THR A 105 -28.36 -28.13 0.48
C THR A 105 -29.37 -28.06 -0.65
N ARG A 106 -29.18 -28.86 -1.70
CA ARG A 106 -30.26 -29.19 -2.62
C ARG A 106 -31.48 -29.58 -1.79
N TRP A 107 -32.57 -28.82 -1.92
CA TRP A 107 -33.83 -29.20 -1.30
C TRP A 107 -34.25 -30.57 -1.84
N ARG A 108 -34.56 -31.51 -0.94
CA ARG A 108 -35.11 -32.83 -1.28
C ARG A 108 -36.61 -32.84 -0.97
N PRO A 109 -37.45 -33.42 -1.85
CA PRO A 109 -38.86 -33.64 -1.55
C PRO A 109 -39.02 -34.37 -0.20
N GLY A 110 -39.84 -33.81 0.70
CA GLY A 110 -40.11 -34.38 2.03
C GLY A 110 -39.26 -33.85 3.19
N SER A 111 -38.38 -32.86 2.97
CA SER A 111 -37.62 -32.23 4.06
C SER A 111 -38.49 -31.20 4.84
N PRO A 112 -38.40 -31.11 6.18
CA PRO A 112 -39.14 -30.11 6.95
C PRO A 112 -38.66 -28.70 6.62
N ALA A 113 -39.59 -27.74 6.53
CA ALA A 113 -39.28 -26.35 6.21
C ALA A 113 -38.43 -25.69 7.32
N ALA A 114 -37.35 -25.01 6.95
CA ALA A 114 -36.57 -24.19 7.89
C ALA A 114 -37.25 -22.83 8.10
N PRO A 115 -37.17 -22.22 9.30
CA PRO A 115 -37.76 -20.92 9.56
C PRO A 115 -36.96 -19.80 8.87
N CYS A 116 -37.62 -19.04 7.99
CA CYS A 116 -37.05 -17.84 7.37
C CYS A 116 -36.92 -16.71 8.41
N ARG A 117 -35.69 -16.23 8.69
CA ARG A 117 -35.49 -14.91 9.32
C ARG A 117 -35.47 -13.83 8.23
N SER A 118 -36.18 -12.75 8.52
CA SER A 118 -36.58 -11.62 7.67
C SER A 118 -35.44 -10.91 6.91
N GLY A 119 -35.68 -10.59 5.63
CA GLY A 119 -34.91 -9.59 4.86
C GLY A 119 -34.68 -9.92 3.38
N CYS A 120 -35.75 -10.11 2.59
CA CYS A 120 -35.63 -10.44 1.17
C CYS A 120 -35.51 -9.19 0.28
N TRP A 121 -34.39 -9.09 -0.46
CA TRP A 121 -34.27 -8.22 -1.63
C TRP A 121 -34.46 -9.05 -2.90
N ALA A 122 -35.23 -8.54 -3.86
CA ALA A 122 -35.50 -9.18 -5.15
C ALA A 122 -35.00 -8.30 -6.31
N ARG A 123 -34.33 -8.92 -7.31
CA ARG A 123 -34.39 -8.50 -8.72
C ARG A 123 -34.06 -9.67 -9.69
N PRO A 124 -34.59 -9.63 -10.94
CA PRO A 124 -34.73 -10.76 -11.87
C PRO A 124 -33.51 -10.86 -12.82
N SER A 125 -33.21 -11.89 -13.62
CA SER A 125 -33.99 -12.96 -14.25
C SER A 125 -33.01 -14.03 -14.79
N ARG A 126 -33.15 -15.31 -14.41
CA ARG A 126 -32.62 -16.47 -15.16
C ARG A 126 -33.57 -17.67 -15.00
N PRO A 127 -33.88 -18.41 -16.07
CA PRO A 127 -34.81 -19.54 -16.03
C PRO A 127 -34.17 -20.71 -15.27
N GLY A 128 -34.93 -21.32 -14.34
CA GLY A 128 -34.48 -22.43 -13.49
C GLY A 128 -34.51 -22.16 -11.98
N ARG A 129 -34.94 -20.99 -11.53
CA ARG A 129 -35.21 -20.70 -10.10
C ARG A 129 -36.61 -20.13 -9.95
N CYS A 130 -37.52 -20.90 -9.37
CA CYS A 130 -38.84 -20.42 -9.02
C CYS A 130 -38.73 -19.47 -7.83
N TRP A 131 -39.16 -18.23 -8.02
CA TRP A 131 -39.56 -17.34 -6.93
C TRP A 131 -41.08 -17.39 -6.86
N THR A 132 -41.65 -17.84 -5.75
CA THR A 132 -43.07 -17.63 -5.45
C THR A 132 -43.22 -16.73 -4.23
N PRO A 133 -44.13 -15.74 -4.28
CA PRO A 133 -44.43 -14.85 -3.18
C PRO A 133 -45.55 -15.39 -2.28
N CYS A 134 -45.52 -14.90 -1.04
CA CYS A 134 -46.63 -14.55 -0.14
C CYS A 134 -47.92 -15.39 -0.14
N ALA A 135 -48.26 -15.95 1.03
CA ALA A 135 -49.61 -15.89 1.59
C ALA A 135 -49.45 -15.19 2.94
N GLY A 136 -50.06 -14.04 3.22
CA GLY A 136 -51.47 -13.72 3.02
C GLY A 136 -52.09 -13.67 4.41
N SER A 137 -52.36 -12.44 4.88
CA SER A 137 -53.46 -12.04 5.79
C SER A 137 -53.82 -12.92 7.02
N ALA A 138 -53.68 -12.28 8.20
CA ALA A 138 -54.44 -12.35 9.49
C ALA A 138 -55.68 -13.30 9.59
N PRO A 139 -56.17 -13.75 10.79
CA PRO A 139 -56.12 -13.03 12.09
C PRO A 139 -56.01 -13.87 13.42
N ALA A 140 -55.80 -13.14 14.53
CA ALA A 140 -56.23 -13.34 15.96
C ALA A 140 -55.71 -14.56 16.76
N PRO A 141 -55.84 -14.62 18.11
CA PRO A 141 -56.80 -13.94 19.01
C PRO A 141 -56.44 -12.51 19.41
#